data_AF-A0A921B7Y1-F1
#
_entry.id   AF-A0A921B7Y1-F1
#
_cell.length_a   1.000
_cell.length_b   1.000
_cell.length_c   1.000
_cell.angle_alpha   90.00
_cell.angle_beta   90.00
_cell.angle_gamma   90.00
#
_symmetry.space_group_name_H-M   'P 1'
#
loop_
_entity.id
_entity.type
_entity.pdbx_description
1 polymer ?
#
loop_
_entity_poly.entity_id
_entity_poly.type
_entity_poly.pdbx_seq_one_letter_code
_entity_poly.pdbx_strand_id
1 'polypeptide(L)'
;MKLEVANFNIEILHHDPMVYVVERFLSDKECDLFKDIASNDMKRSKVSGFDKEKNRRGLLDNRRTSSHSWIQHSYDKTTTDVALRISELVQVPITHAEAYKILHYSDSQEYQAHHDTFDPSVKDYQHYLKNGGQRIITAIPLFK
;
A
#
# COMPACT_ATOMS: atom_id res chain seq x y z
N MET A 1 -10.96 -15.24 -14.87
CA MET A 1 -12.03 -16.01 -14.18
C MET A 1 -12.69 -15.11 -13.15
N LYS A 2 -14.03 -15.08 -13.05
CA LYS A 2 -14.75 -14.33 -12.01
C LYS A 2 -15.24 -15.27 -10.92
N LEU A 3 -15.11 -14.87 -9.67
CA LEU A 3 -15.49 -15.63 -8.48
C LEU A 3 -16.27 -14.72 -7.54
N GLU A 4 -17.33 -15.24 -6.95
CA GLU A 4 -17.96 -14.66 -5.77
C GLU A 4 -17.45 -15.41 -4.54
N VAL A 5 -16.68 -14.73 -3.70
CA VAL A 5 -16.15 -15.30 -2.45
C VAL A 5 -16.57 -14.37 -1.32
N ALA A 6 -17.36 -14.91 -0.39
CA ALA A 6 -18.08 -14.12 0.60
C ALA A 6 -18.89 -12.99 -0.07
N ASN A 7 -18.63 -11.73 0.26
CA ASN A 7 -19.31 -10.55 -0.30
C ASN A 7 -18.47 -9.83 -1.37
N PHE A 8 -17.44 -10.48 -1.91
CA PHE A 8 -16.54 -9.87 -2.89
C PHE A 8 -16.80 -10.43 -4.30
N ASN A 9 -16.88 -9.53 -5.28
CA ASN A 9 -16.79 -9.86 -6.69
C ASN A 9 -15.33 -9.75 -7.13
N ILE A 10 -14.70 -10.89 -7.43
CA ILE A 10 -13.26 -11.00 -7.68
C ILE A 10 -13.02 -11.45 -9.12
N GLU A 11 -12.16 -10.74 -9.83
CA GLU A 11 -11.64 -11.13 -11.14
C GLU A 11 -10.15 -11.47 -11.05
N ILE A 12 -9.77 -12.63 -11.57
CA ILE A 12 -8.37 -12.99 -11.76
C ILE A 12 -7.86 -12.35 -13.05
N LEU A 13 -6.93 -11.40 -12.92
CA LEU A 13 -6.24 -10.76 -14.05
C LEU A 13 -5.02 -11.55 -14.51
N HIS A 14 -4.30 -12.17 -13.58
CA HIS A 14 -3.08 -12.91 -13.87
C HIS A 14 -2.88 -14.06 -12.87
N HIS A 15 -2.25 -15.15 -13.32
CA HIS A 15 -2.04 -16.36 -12.53
C HIS A 15 -0.61 -16.48 -11.96
N ASP A 16 0.41 -15.97 -12.65
CA ASP A 16 1.80 -15.98 -12.17
C ASP A 16 2.62 -14.74 -12.63
N PRO A 17 2.65 -13.64 -11.86
CA PRO A 17 2.19 -13.53 -10.49
C PRO A 17 0.66 -13.54 -10.39
N MET A 18 0.13 -13.94 -9.24
CA MET A 18 -1.30 -13.83 -8.97
C MET A 18 -1.71 -12.36 -8.85
N VAL A 19 -2.64 -11.92 -9.69
CA VAL A 19 -3.20 -10.57 -9.63
C VAL A 19 -4.71 -10.66 -9.69
N TYR A 20 -5.36 -10.05 -8.71
CA TYR A 20 -6.82 -10.02 -8.56
C TYR A 20 -7.33 -8.58 -8.58
N VAL A 21 -8.50 -8.37 -9.18
CA VAL A 21 -9.30 -7.16 -9.02
C VAL A 21 -10.50 -7.50 -8.16
N VAL A 22 -10.71 -6.72 -7.09
CA VAL A 22 -11.88 -6.85 -6.23
C VAL A 22 -12.76 -5.62 -6.43
N GLU A 23 -13.94 -5.82 -6.99
CA GLU A 23 -14.85 -4.71 -7.28
C GLU A 23 -15.46 -4.14 -5.99
N ARG A 24 -15.59 -2.81 -5.94
CA ARG A 24 -16.32 -2.08 -4.88
C ARG A 24 -15.85 -2.44 -3.47
N PHE A 25 -14.55 -2.67 -3.30
CA PHE A 25 -13.97 -3.04 -2.00
C PHE A 25 -14.12 -1.95 -0.95
N LEU A 26 -13.95 -0.68 -1.33
CA LEU A 26 -14.27 0.49 -0.51
C LEU A 26 -15.58 1.11 -0.98
N SER A 27 -16.40 1.53 -0.02
CA SER A 27 -17.53 2.43 -0.28
C SER A 27 -17.06 3.86 -0.49
N ASP A 28 -17.90 4.69 -1.12
CA ASP A 28 -17.57 6.10 -1.36
C ASP A 28 -17.35 6.87 -0.04
N LYS A 29 -18.14 6.56 1.00
CA LYS A 29 -17.97 7.14 2.35
C LYS A 29 -16.64 6.78 3.01
N GLU A 30 -16.20 5.53 2.84
CA GLU A 30 -14.88 5.11 3.34
C GLU A 30 -13.77 5.85 2.57
N CYS A 31 -13.89 5.98 1.25
CA CYS A 31 -12.93 6.74 0.44
C CYS A 31 -12.82 8.20 0.91
N ASP A 32 -13.94 8.88 1.11
CA ASP A 32 -13.97 10.28 1.55
C ASP A 32 -13.34 10.44 2.95
N LEU A 33 -13.66 9.55 3.89
CA LEU A 33 -13.05 9.53 5.22
C LEU A 33 -11.52 9.39 5.15
N PHE A 34 -11.00 8.47 4.32
CA PHE A 34 -9.55 8.33 4.17
C PHE A 34 -8.91 9.57 3.53
N LYS A 35 -9.57 10.21 2.56
CA LYS A 35 -9.10 11.47 1.95
C LYS A 35 -9.01 12.57 3.00
N ASP A 36 -10.06 12.72 3.82
CA ASP A 36 -10.14 13.75 4.85
C ASP A 36 -9.04 13.58 5.90
N ILE A 37 -8.86 12.36 6.43
CA ILE A 37 -7.81 12.07 7.41
C ILE A 37 -6.42 12.35 6.80
N ALA A 38 -6.17 11.85 5.59
CA ALA A 38 -4.87 11.96 4.93
C ALA A 38 -4.49 13.41 4.62
N SER A 39 -5.45 14.23 4.20
CA SER A 39 -5.24 15.61 3.76
C SER A 39 -4.49 16.49 4.77
N ASN A 40 -4.64 16.18 6.06
CA ASN A 40 -4.02 16.93 7.15
C ASN A 40 -2.49 16.75 7.26
N ASP A 41 -1.92 15.65 6.74
CA ASP A 41 -0.48 15.35 6.86
C ASP A 41 0.15 14.83 5.56
N MET A 42 -0.29 15.34 4.41
CA MET A 42 0.29 14.95 3.13
C MET A 42 1.72 15.50 2.97
N LYS A 43 2.67 14.60 2.79
CA LYS A 43 4.10 14.92 2.58
C LYS A 43 4.60 14.31 1.28
N ARG A 44 5.56 14.97 0.65
CA ARG A 44 6.21 14.46 -0.55
C ARG A 44 6.72 13.03 -0.34
N SER A 45 6.32 12.11 -1.20
CA SER A 45 6.69 10.70 -1.11
C SER A 45 8.17 10.48 -1.39
N LYS A 46 8.70 9.49 -0.70
CA LYS A 46 10.10 9.09 -0.79
C LYS A 46 10.21 7.68 -1.35
N VAL A 47 11.36 7.36 -1.92
CA VAL A 47 11.69 6.00 -2.39
C VAL A 47 12.60 5.32 -1.36
N SER A 48 12.36 4.02 -1.15
CA SER A 48 13.23 3.17 -0.32
C SER A 48 14.54 2.88 -1.07
N GLY A 49 15.68 3.02 -0.41
CA GLY A 49 16.99 2.80 -1.02
C GLY A 49 18.03 3.85 -0.62
N PHE A 50 19.17 3.79 -1.30
CA PHE A 50 20.32 4.66 -1.13
C PHE A 50 20.69 5.25 -2.49
N ASP A 51 21.27 6.45 -2.49
CA ASP A 51 21.85 7.02 -3.70
C ASP A 51 23.17 6.32 -4.10
N LYS A 52 23.74 6.73 -5.23
CA LYS A 52 25.03 6.21 -5.74
C LYS A 52 26.20 6.40 -4.76
N GLU A 53 26.06 7.30 -3.78
CA GLU A 53 27.09 7.63 -2.79
C GLU A 53 26.85 6.96 -1.43
N LYS A 54 25.84 6.08 -1.33
CA LYS A 54 25.43 5.38 -0.10
C LYS A 54 24.96 6.32 1.02
N ASN A 55 24.55 7.54 0.68
CA ASN A 55 23.95 8.48 1.62
C ASN A 55 22.43 8.23 1.73
N ARG A 56 21.88 8.42 2.95
CA ARG A 56 20.77 7.64 3.55
C ARG A 56 19.36 7.79 2.93
N ARG A 57 18.62 6.67 3.03
CA ARG A 57 17.16 6.44 3.22
C ARG A 57 16.17 7.59 2.98
N GLY A 58 15.15 7.28 2.17
CA GLY A 58 13.96 8.10 2.06
C GLY A 58 14.26 9.39 1.31
N LEU A 59 14.85 9.23 0.13
CA LEU A 59 15.23 10.32 -0.74
C LEU A 59 14.02 10.78 -1.56
N LEU A 60 14.01 12.08 -1.83
CA LEU A 60 13.20 12.60 -2.93
C LEU A 60 13.82 12.09 -4.22
N ASP A 61 12.99 11.48 -5.04
CA ASP A 61 13.44 10.82 -6.26
C ASP A 61 12.36 11.00 -7.33
N ASN A 62 12.79 11.27 -8.56
CA ASN A 62 11.88 11.45 -9.68
C ASN A 62 11.19 10.14 -10.09
N ARG A 63 11.71 8.99 -9.64
CA ARG A 63 11.04 7.70 -9.79
C ARG A 63 9.69 7.67 -9.08
N ARG A 64 9.47 8.48 -8.04
CA ARG A 64 8.17 8.57 -7.35
C ARG A 64 7.86 10.02 -7.02
N THR A 65 6.88 10.61 -7.69
CA THR A 65 6.55 12.03 -7.57
C THR A 65 5.30 12.36 -6.75
N SER A 66 4.60 11.35 -6.21
CA SER A 66 3.41 11.51 -5.35
C SER A 66 3.64 12.28 -4.04
N SER A 67 2.55 12.65 -3.38
CA SER A 67 2.51 12.88 -1.94
C SER A 67 1.88 11.68 -1.21
N HIS A 68 2.13 11.56 0.09
CA HIS A 68 1.59 10.50 0.92
C HIS A 68 1.31 10.96 2.35
N SER A 69 0.41 10.24 3.02
CA SER A 69 0.19 10.28 4.45
C SER A 69 0.09 8.84 4.99
N TRP A 70 0.43 8.66 6.26
CA TRP A 70 0.30 7.37 6.94
C TRP A 70 -0.88 7.42 7.91
N ILE A 71 -1.74 6.40 7.87
CA ILE A 71 -2.90 6.28 8.76
C ILE A 71 -2.81 4.94 9.49
N GLN A 72 -2.87 4.99 10.82
CA GLN A 72 -2.89 3.78 11.64
C GLN A 72 -4.21 3.03 11.45
N HIS A 73 -4.18 1.70 11.49
CA HIS A 73 -5.40 0.89 11.38
C HIS A 73 -6.41 1.26 12.47
N SER A 74 -5.93 1.57 13.68
CA SER A 74 -6.74 1.94 14.84
C SER A 74 -7.03 3.45 14.94
N TYR A 75 -6.91 4.22 13.86
CA TYR A 75 -7.17 5.66 13.88
C TYR A 75 -8.64 5.94 14.25
N ASP A 76 -9.58 5.24 13.61
CA ASP A 76 -10.99 5.21 13.98
C ASP A 76 -11.63 3.83 13.71
N LYS A 77 -12.94 3.74 13.92
CA LYS A 77 -13.69 2.49 13.68
C LYS A 77 -13.66 2.08 12.20
N THR A 78 -13.85 3.02 11.29
CA THR A 78 -13.88 2.77 9.84
C THR A 78 -12.52 2.27 9.35
N THR A 79 -11.43 2.91 9.77
CA THR A 79 -10.07 2.47 9.39
C THR A 79 -9.77 1.07 9.91
N THR A 80 -10.29 0.73 11.08
CA THR A 80 -10.14 -0.60 11.69
C THR A 80 -10.94 -1.64 10.92
N ASP A 81 -12.21 -1.37 10.64
CA ASP A 81 -13.10 -2.26 9.90
C ASP A 81 -12.55 -2.56 8.50
N VAL A 82 -12.03 -1.55 7.80
CA VAL A 82 -11.39 -1.74 6.48
C VAL A 82 -10.14 -2.62 6.59
N ALA A 83 -9.34 -2.50 7.66
CA ALA A 83 -8.11 -3.27 7.81
C ALA A 83 -8.42 -4.74 8.06
N LEU A 84 -9.43 -5.00 8.90
CA LEU A 84 -9.95 -6.35 9.15
C LEU A 84 -10.54 -6.94 7.87
N ARG A 85 -11.28 -6.16 7.08
CA ARG A 85 -11.83 -6.60 5.81
C ARG A 85 -10.74 -6.95 4.78
N ILE A 86 -9.64 -6.21 4.74
CA ILE A 86 -8.47 -6.56 3.90
C ILE A 86 -7.82 -7.85 4.42
N SER A 87 -7.63 -7.96 5.74
CA SER A 87 -7.06 -9.14 6.40
C SER A 87 -7.86 -10.41 6.08
N GLU A 88 -9.19 -10.34 6.12
CA GLU A 88 -10.09 -11.42 5.71
C GLU A 88 -9.95 -11.75 4.22
N LEU A 89 -9.87 -10.74 3.34
CA LEU A 89 -9.72 -10.97 1.89
C LEU A 89 -8.41 -11.70 1.56
N VAL A 90 -7.29 -11.26 2.14
CA VAL A 90 -5.95 -11.81 1.82
C VAL A 90 -5.55 -12.99 2.70
N GLN A 91 -6.36 -13.34 3.70
CA GLN A 91 -6.13 -14.43 4.66
C GLN A 91 -4.80 -14.29 5.43
N VAL A 92 -4.41 -13.06 5.77
CA VAL A 92 -3.22 -12.74 6.58
C VAL A 92 -3.64 -11.89 7.77
N PRO A 93 -3.25 -12.23 9.02
CA PRO A 93 -3.65 -11.45 10.20
C PRO A 93 -3.18 -9.99 10.12
N ILE A 94 -4.06 -9.06 10.51
CA ILE A 94 -3.81 -7.61 10.55
C ILE A 94 -2.50 -7.22 11.28
N THR A 95 -2.03 -8.03 12.23
CA THR A 95 -0.76 -7.80 12.95
C THR A 95 0.49 -7.86 12.06
N HIS A 96 0.38 -8.40 10.83
CA HIS A 96 1.45 -8.41 9.83
C HIS A 96 1.37 -7.23 8.87
N ALA A 97 0.29 -6.45 8.91
CA ALA A 97 0.10 -5.33 7.99
C ALA A 97 0.87 -4.09 8.49
N GLU A 98 1.59 -3.44 7.58
CA GLU A 98 2.03 -2.06 7.79
C GLU A 98 0.81 -1.12 7.84
N ALA A 99 0.94 0.02 8.51
CA ALA A 99 -0.07 1.07 8.49
C ALA A 99 -0.45 1.47 7.05
N TYR A 100 -1.65 2.03 6.86
CA TYR A 100 -2.07 2.50 5.54
C TYR A 100 -1.15 3.59 5.03
N LYS A 101 -0.75 3.46 3.76
CA LYS A 101 -0.05 4.51 3.02
C LYS A 101 -0.99 5.11 1.99
N ILE A 102 -1.61 6.24 2.33
CA ILE A 102 -2.46 6.97 1.39
C ILE A 102 -1.59 7.75 0.43
N LEU A 103 -1.87 7.65 -0.86
CA LEU A 103 -1.10 8.29 -1.93
C LEU A 103 -1.98 9.22 -2.73
N HIS A 104 -1.42 10.38 -3.08
CA HIS A 104 -2.06 11.31 -3.99
C HIS A 104 -1.09 11.65 -5.11
N TYR A 105 -1.59 11.56 -6.34
CA TYR A 105 -0.88 11.89 -7.57
C TYR A 105 -1.66 13.03 -8.25
N SER A 106 -1.04 14.19 -8.36
CA SER A 106 -1.51 15.26 -9.24
C SER A 106 -1.17 14.93 -10.70
N ASP A 107 -1.71 15.73 -11.63
CA ASP A 107 -1.35 15.63 -13.05
C ASP A 107 0.17 15.58 -13.22
N SER A 108 0.64 14.69 -14.11
CA SER A 108 2.06 14.37 -14.40
C SER A 108 2.86 13.69 -13.28
N GLN A 109 2.29 13.46 -12.10
CA GLN A 109 2.96 12.67 -11.07
C GLN A 109 2.85 11.18 -11.36
N GLU A 110 3.90 10.44 -11.01
CA GLU A 110 4.02 9.03 -11.30
C GLU A 110 4.75 8.27 -10.18
N TYR A 111 4.68 6.95 -10.26
CA TYR A 111 5.64 6.06 -9.63
C TYR A 111 6.08 5.04 -10.66
N GLN A 112 7.35 5.08 -11.03
CA GLN A 112 7.97 4.14 -11.96
C GLN A 112 7.93 2.71 -11.43
N ALA A 113 8.03 1.75 -12.36
CA ALA A 113 7.99 0.32 -12.06
C ALA A 113 9.02 -0.06 -10.97
N HIS A 114 8.57 -0.82 -9.98
CA HIS A 114 9.37 -1.28 -8.84
C HIS A 114 8.76 -2.54 -8.23
N HIS A 115 9.53 -3.19 -7.36
CA HIS A 115 9.02 -4.25 -6.50
C HIS A 115 8.66 -3.69 -5.12
N ASP A 116 7.57 -4.22 -4.54
CA ASP A 116 7.25 -3.96 -3.13
C ASP A 116 8.09 -4.81 -2.18
N THR A 117 8.70 -5.89 -2.68
CA THR A 117 9.61 -6.77 -1.94
C THR A 117 11.02 -6.18 -1.84
N PHE A 118 11.76 -6.64 -0.84
CA PHE A 118 13.15 -6.27 -0.64
C PHE A 118 14.09 -7.47 -0.84
N ASP A 119 15.15 -7.35 -1.63
CA ASP A 119 16.13 -8.43 -1.76
C ASP A 119 16.92 -8.62 -0.44
N PRO A 120 16.80 -9.78 0.26
CA PRO A 120 17.48 -10.00 1.53
C PRO A 120 19.00 -10.14 1.37
N SER A 121 19.52 -10.44 0.17
CA SER A 121 20.96 -10.49 -0.07
C SER A 121 21.60 -9.10 -0.05
N VAL A 122 20.81 -8.05 -0.31
CA VAL A 122 21.25 -6.66 -0.30
C VAL A 122 21.29 -6.15 1.14
N LYS A 123 22.50 -5.96 1.69
CA LYS A 123 22.72 -5.47 3.06
C LYS A 123 21.91 -4.22 3.41
N ASP A 124 21.73 -3.34 2.44
CA ASP A 124 21.03 -2.08 2.59
C ASP A 124 19.51 -2.25 2.83
N TYR A 125 18.95 -3.35 2.34
CA TYR A 125 17.53 -3.66 2.51
C TYR A 125 17.19 -4.39 3.80
N GLN A 126 18.20 -4.94 4.49
CA GLN A 126 18.03 -5.68 5.74
C GLN A 126 17.21 -4.92 6.79
N HIS A 127 17.31 -3.59 6.84
CA HIS A 127 16.52 -2.80 7.76
C HIS A 127 15.01 -2.84 7.48
N TYR A 128 14.59 -2.84 6.21
CA TYR A 128 13.17 -2.92 5.87
C TYR A 128 12.57 -4.25 6.30
N LEU A 129 13.38 -5.30 6.39
CA LEU A 129 12.98 -6.63 6.83
C LEU A 129 12.91 -6.78 8.36
N LYS A 130 13.53 -5.88 9.13
CA LYS A 130 13.62 -6.00 10.61
C LYS A 130 12.27 -5.85 11.30
N ASN A 131 11.39 -5.02 10.75
CA ASN A 131 10.11 -4.68 11.35
C ASN A 131 8.98 -5.26 10.48
N GLY A 132 8.49 -6.45 10.83
CA GLY A 132 7.39 -7.12 10.12
C GLY A 132 7.80 -8.13 9.04
N GLY A 133 9.10 -8.26 8.75
CA GLY A 133 9.61 -9.25 7.80
C GLY A 133 9.52 -8.80 6.34
N GLN A 134 9.37 -9.78 5.42
CA GLN A 134 9.23 -9.54 3.99
C GLN A 134 7.77 -9.30 3.62
N ARG A 135 7.52 -8.36 2.70
CA ARG A 135 6.19 -8.17 2.11
C ARG A 135 5.89 -9.30 1.13
N ILE A 136 4.74 -9.94 1.30
CA ILE A 136 4.32 -11.08 0.47
C ILE A 136 3.07 -10.77 -0.37
N ILE A 137 2.26 -9.79 0.05
CA ILE A 137 1.01 -9.39 -0.60
C ILE A 137 0.91 -7.86 -0.50
N THR A 138 0.51 -7.21 -1.59
CA THR A 138 0.12 -5.80 -1.60
C THR A 138 -1.35 -5.69 -1.98
N ALA A 139 -2.14 -5.01 -1.14
CA ALA A 139 -3.50 -4.59 -1.48
C ALA A 139 -3.49 -3.10 -1.82
N ILE A 140 -4.03 -2.73 -2.98
CA ILE A 140 -4.11 -1.33 -3.45
C ILE A 140 -5.58 -0.96 -3.67
N PRO A 141 -6.31 -0.54 -2.61
CA PRO A 141 -7.63 0.01 -2.78
C PRO A 141 -7.55 1.36 -3.52
N LEU A 142 -8.28 1.47 -4.62
CA LEU A 142 -8.37 2.70 -5.40
C LEU A 142 -9.52 3.55 -4.89
N PHE A 143 -9.28 4.86 -4.77
CA PHE A 143 -10.32 5.81 -4.42
C PHE A 143 -10.96 6.26 -5.73
N LYS A 144 -12.28 6.40 -5.74
CA LYS A 144 -12.98 7.06 -6.84
C LYS A 144 -12.89 8.57 -6.72
#